data_AF-A0A3A9SUX0-F1
#
_entry.id   AF-A0A3A9SUX0-F1
#
_cell.length_a   1.000
_cell.length_b   1.000
_cell.length_c   1.000
_cell.angle_alpha   90.00
_cell.angle_beta   90.00
_cell.angle_gamma   90.00
#
_symmetry.space_group_name_H-M   'P 1'
#
loop_
_entity.id
_entity.type
_entity.pdbx_description
1 polymer ?
#
loop_
_entity_poly.entity_id
_entity_poly.type
_entity_poly.pdbx_seq_one_letter_code
_entity_poly.pdbx_strand_id
1 'polypeptide(L)'
;MQSKRRSELRRNKVRNDALREYKFKLYLNANHFVIFNGQKGESHPHTWEFAIELLVDKDKFIMFLDFEKAIDDYLEPFQDKLLNDIKPFDTIIPTLENMLDYFAPIFYEEIKKIGGLLIKIEASETPSRTYVYSFRGRDEYLNDLNEHMNTALSNIVHSIVEESLDEE
;
A
#
# COMPACT_ATOMS: atom_id res chain seq x y z
N MET A 1 31.13 45.73 3.43
CA MET A 1 29.66 45.72 3.16
C MET A 1 29.17 44.52 2.33
N GLN A 2 29.98 43.47 2.11
CA GLN A 2 29.54 42.26 1.38
C GLN A 2 29.36 41.00 2.25
N SER A 3 29.69 41.04 3.55
CA SER A 3 29.59 39.84 4.40
C SER A 3 28.22 39.65 5.06
N LYS A 4 27.32 40.65 5.02
CA LYS A 4 25.96 40.55 5.58
C LYS A 4 24.91 39.98 4.60
N ARG A 5 25.23 39.83 3.31
CA ARG A 5 24.31 39.26 2.31
C ARG A 5 24.43 37.75 2.12
N ARG A 6 25.47 37.10 2.68
CA ARG A 6 25.61 35.64 2.64
C ARG A 6 24.94 34.92 3.81
N SER A 7 24.56 35.63 4.87
CA SER A 7 23.91 35.05 6.05
C SER A 7 22.38 34.87 5.93
N GLU A 8 21.75 35.42 4.89
CA GLU A 8 20.30 35.31 4.65
C GLU A 8 19.90 34.12 3.76
N LEU A 9 20.86 33.33 3.26
CA LEU A 9 20.61 32.11 2.50
C LEU A 9 20.77 30.82 3.33
N ARG A 10 20.87 30.94 4.67
CA ARG A 10 20.52 29.84 5.57
C ARG A 10 19.01 29.62 5.50
N ARG A 11 18.55 28.95 4.43
CA ARG A 11 17.22 28.36 4.43
C ARG A 11 17.14 27.49 5.67
N ASN A 12 16.29 27.87 6.61
CA ASN A 12 15.69 26.93 7.54
C ASN A 12 15.05 25.83 6.68
N LYS A 13 15.79 24.76 6.41
CA LYS A 13 15.27 23.49 5.90
C LYS A 13 14.41 23.00 7.06
N VAL A 14 13.14 23.43 7.10
CA VAL A 14 12.16 23.03 8.11
C VAL A 14 12.27 21.50 8.22
N ARG A 15 12.61 21.00 9.41
CA ARG A 15 12.55 19.56 9.72
C ARG A 15 11.13 19.11 9.36
N ASN A 16 11.00 18.41 8.25
CA ASN A 16 9.72 17.86 7.84
C ASN A 16 9.65 16.44 8.39
N ASP A 17 9.25 16.34 9.66
CA ASP A 17 9.09 15.07 10.38
C ASP A 17 7.78 14.36 9.98
N ALA A 18 7.08 14.85 8.95
CA ALA A 18 5.85 14.26 8.45
C ALA A 18 6.13 12.99 7.64
N LEU A 19 5.33 11.95 7.92
CA LEU A 19 5.23 10.78 7.06
C LEU A 19 4.51 11.15 5.76
N ARG A 20 4.91 10.52 4.65
CA ARG A 20 4.23 10.65 3.37
C ARG A 20 3.47 9.37 3.08
N GLU A 21 2.21 9.54 2.75
CA GLU A 21 1.32 8.42 2.47
C GLU A 21 0.72 8.58 1.08
N TYR A 22 0.59 7.44 0.40
CA TYR A 22 -0.20 7.31 -0.82
C TYR A 22 -1.50 6.60 -0.49
N LYS A 23 -2.59 7.11 -1.06
CA LYS A 23 -3.89 6.43 -1.08
C LYS A 23 -4.40 6.37 -2.51
N PHE A 24 -4.68 5.15 -2.98
CA PHE A 24 -5.23 4.90 -4.31
C PHE A 24 -6.25 3.77 -4.26
N LYS A 25 -6.95 3.57 -5.37
CA LYS A 25 -8.03 2.60 -5.50
C LYS A 25 -7.80 1.72 -6.70
N LEU A 26 -8.05 0.43 -6.52
CA LEU A 26 -8.07 -0.57 -7.58
C LEU A 26 -9.41 -1.30 -7.58
N TYR A 27 -9.73 -1.92 -8.71
CA TYR A 27 -11.01 -2.57 -8.92
C TYR A 27 -10.81 -3.97 -9.49
N LEU A 28 -11.51 -4.94 -8.90
CA LEU A 28 -11.66 -6.28 -9.44
C LEU A 28 -13.12 -6.43 -9.88
N ASN A 29 -13.36 -6.69 -11.16
CA ASN A 29 -14.69 -7.10 -11.63
C ASN A 29 -14.69 -8.61 -11.79
N ALA A 30 -15.58 -9.30 -11.11
CA ALA A 30 -15.70 -10.75 -11.18
C ALA A 30 -17.11 -11.19 -10.81
N ASN A 31 -17.38 -12.48 -10.96
CA ASN A 31 -18.60 -13.13 -10.50
C ASN A 31 -18.27 -14.01 -9.31
N HIS A 32 -19.24 -14.19 -8.42
CA HIS A 32 -19.15 -15.20 -7.38
C HIS A 32 -20.52 -15.75 -7.00
N PHE A 33 -20.52 -16.84 -6.25
CA PHE A 33 -21.67 -17.32 -5.50
C PHE A 33 -21.25 -17.66 -4.07
N VAL A 34 -22.23 -17.55 -3.17
CA VAL A 34 -22.09 -17.98 -1.77
C VAL A 34 -22.88 -19.26 -1.54
N ILE A 35 -22.48 -20.04 -0.53
CA ILE A 35 -23.20 -21.25 -0.11
C ILE A 35 -23.90 -20.93 1.21
N PHE A 36 -25.23 -21.09 1.24
CA PHE A 36 -26.04 -20.86 2.43
C PHE A 36 -26.78 -22.14 2.80
N ASN A 37 -26.65 -22.59 4.05
CA ASN A 37 -27.23 -23.87 4.53
C ASN A 37 -26.90 -25.08 3.62
N GLY A 38 -25.67 -25.14 3.11
CA GLY A 38 -25.22 -26.20 2.20
C GLY A 38 -25.79 -26.12 0.78
N GLN A 39 -26.60 -25.11 0.46
CA GLN A 39 -27.11 -24.89 -0.88
C GLN A 39 -26.32 -23.79 -1.59
N LYS A 40 -25.94 -24.07 -2.84
CA LYS A 40 -25.29 -23.10 -3.73
C LYS A 40 -26.31 -22.01 -4.10
N GLY A 41 -25.96 -20.75 -3.82
CA GLY A 41 -26.69 -19.58 -4.30
C GLY A 41 -26.44 -19.31 -5.78
N GLU A 42 -27.15 -18.32 -6.33
CA GLU A 42 -26.96 -17.89 -7.71
C GLU A 42 -25.61 -17.17 -7.89
N SER A 43 -24.99 -17.39 -9.05
CA SER A 43 -23.82 -16.63 -9.47
C SER A 43 -24.24 -15.21 -9.82
N HIS A 44 -23.51 -14.22 -9.31
CA HIS A 44 -23.78 -12.81 -9.56
C HIS A 44 -22.48 -11.99 -9.62
N PRO A 45 -22.49 -10.84 -10.33
CA PRO A 45 -21.31 -10.00 -10.48
C PRO A 45 -21.18 -8.99 -9.35
N HIS A 46 -19.93 -8.62 -9.04
CA HIS A 46 -19.60 -7.39 -8.32
C HIS A 46 -18.40 -6.68 -8.95
N THR A 47 -18.29 -5.40 -8.64
CA THR A 47 -17.06 -4.62 -8.77
C THR A 47 -16.52 -4.42 -7.36
N TRP A 48 -15.52 -5.20 -6.96
CA TRP A 48 -14.83 -5.05 -5.69
C TRP A 48 -13.86 -3.87 -5.77
N GLU A 49 -14.01 -2.91 -4.87
CA GLU A 49 -13.09 -1.79 -4.72
C GLU A 49 -12.09 -2.08 -3.59
N PHE A 50 -10.79 -1.92 -3.87
CA PHE A 50 -9.72 -1.96 -2.89
C PHE A 50 -9.07 -0.58 -2.77
N ALA A 51 -9.34 0.12 -1.67
CA ALA A 51 -8.65 1.36 -1.33
C ALA A 51 -7.42 1.05 -0.47
N ILE A 52 -6.25 1.35 -1.01
CA ILE A 52 -4.95 0.99 -0.45
C ILE A 52 -4.30 2.24 0.12
N GLU A 53 -3.82 2.17 1.36
CA GLU A 53 -3.12 3.26 2.03
C GLU A 53 -1.75 2.75 2.49
N LEU A 54 -0.68 3.42 2.06
CA LEU A 54 0.71 3.00 2.29
C LEU A 54 1.61 4.19 2.61
N LEU A 55 2.70 3.94 3.34
CA LEU A 55 3.80 4.88 3.53
C LEU A 55 4.78 4.78 2.35
N VAL A 56 5.31 5.92 1.92
CA VAL A 56 6.38 6.01 0.92
C VAL A 56 7.61 6.69 1.50
N ASP A 57 8.78 6.24 1.05
CA ASP A 57 10.05 6.87 1.37
C ASP A 57 10.07 8.31 0.85
N LYS A 58 10.41 9.26 1.72
CA LYS A 58 10.45 10.69 1.40
C LYS A 58 11.59 11.06 0.46
N ASP A 59 12.64 10.24 0.41
CA ASP A 59 13.87 10.49 -0.32
C ASP A 59 13.88 9.78 -1.69
N LYS A 60 12.90 8.92 -1.96
CA LYS A 60 12.70 8.25 -3.25
C LYS A 60 11.42 8.72 -3.90
N PHE A 61 11.50 9.09 -5.17
CA PHE A 61 10.31 9.27 -5.98
C PHE A 61 9.88 7.89 -6.51
N ILE A 62 8.76 7.39 -6.02
CA ILE A 62 8.13 6.14 -6.48
C ILE A 62 6.79 6.53 -7.10
N MET A 63 6.47 6.02 -8.29
CA MET A 63 5.23 6.38 -8.97
C MET A 63 4.07 5.55 -8.41
N PHE A 64 2.87 6.15 -8.34
CA PHE A 64 1.63 5.40 -8.06
C PHE A 64 1.49 4.19 -8.99
N LEU A 65 1.81 4.40 -10.27
CA LEU A 65 1.68 3.37 -11.31
C LEU A 65 2.48 2.11 -11.01
N ASP A 66 3.62 2.21 -10.31
CA ASP A 66 4.43 1.04 -9.97
C ASP A 66 3.69 0.14 -8.97
N PHE A 67 3.03 0.74 -7.97
CA PHE A 67 2.20 0.02 -7.00
C PHE A 67 0.90 -0.50 -7.61
N GLU A 68 0.22 0.34 -8.40
CA GLU A 68 -1.02 -0.04 -9.11
C GLU A 68 -0.76 -1.26 -10.00
N LYS A 69 0.30 -1.21 -10.81
CA LYS A 69 0.66 -2.30 -11.72
C LYS A 69 0.96 -3.61 -11.00
N ALA A 70 1.70 -3.57 -9.89
CA ALA A 70 2.04 -4.79 -9.17
C ALA A 70 0.81 -5.50 -8.61
N ILE A 71 -0.18 -4.73 -8.15
CA ILE A 71 -1.42 -5.29 -7.60
C ILE A 71 -2.37 -5.70 -8.72
N ASP A 72 -2.48 -4.92 -9.79
CA ASP A 72 -3.27 -5.27 -10.97
C ASP A 72 -2.76 -6.56 -11.64
N ASP A 73 -1.43 -6.69 -11.80
CA ASP A 73 -0.80 -7.89 -12.36
C ASP A 73 -1.11 -9.13 -11.48
N TYR A 74 -1.21 -8.96 -10.16
CA TYR A 74 -1.63 -10.04 -9.25
C TYR A 74 -3.13 -10.35 -9.35
N LEU A 75 -3.98 -9.33 -9.56
CA LEU A 75 -5.42 -9.49 -9.64
C LEU A 75 -5.90 -10.00 -11.01
N GLU A 76 -5.10 -9.86 -12.06
CA GLU A 76 -5.42 -10.25 -13.45
C GLU A 76 -6.03 -11.66 -13.58
N PRO A 77 -5.53 -12.71 -12.91
CA PRO A 77 -6.09 -14.06 -13.04
C PRO A 77 -7.54 -14.17 -12.56
N PHE A 78 -7.99 -13.25 -11.69
CA PHE A 78 -9.35 -13.21 -11.13
C PHE A 78 -10.29 -12.32 -11.96
N GLN A 79 -9.75 -11.44 -12.81
CA GLN A 79 -10.49 -10.43 -13.54
C GLN A 79 -11.44 -11.04 -14.58
N ASP A 80 -12.70 -10.63 -14.54
CA ASP A 80 -13.82 -11.09 -15.36
C ASP A 80 -14.06 -12.61 -15.30
N LYS A 81 -13.71 -13.23 -14.17
CA LYS A 81 -13.90 -14.68 -13.93
C LYS A 81 -14.99 -14.98 -12.91
N LEU A 82 -15.36 -16.25 -12.81
CA LEU A 82 -16.08 -16.78 -11.65
C LEU A 82 -15.05 -17.15 -10.57
N LEU A 83 -15.00 -16.41 -9.48
CA LEU A 83 -14.00 -16.60 -8.42
C LEU A 83 -14.01 -18.02 -7.87
N ASN A 84 -15.21 -18.61 -7.72
CA ASN A 84 -15.40 -19.96 -7.21
C ASN A 84 -14.76 -21.08 -8.06
N ASP A 85 -14.25 -20.80 -9.26
CA ASP A 85 -13.53 -21.76 -10.10
C ASP A 85 -12.00 -21.59 -10.01
N ILE A 86 -11.51 -20.64 -9.20
CA ILE A 86 -10.11 -20.23 -9.14
C ILE A 86 -9.58 -20.45 -7.72
N LYS A 87 -8.39 -21.04 -7.60
CA LYS A 87 -7.71 -21.17 -6.30
C LYS A 87 -7.42 -19.79 -5.68
N PRO A 88 -7.60 -19.63 -4.36
CA PRO A 88 -8.06 -20.62 -3.37
C PRO A 88 -9.59 -20.68 -3.22
N PHE A 89 -10.32 -19.87 -3.98
CA PHE A 89 -11.78 -19.72 -3.85
C PHE A 89 -12.58 -20.87 -4.48
N ASP A 90 -11.90 -21.81 -5.13
CA ASP A 90 -12.42 -23.14 -5.47
C ASP A 90 -12.75 -23.99 -4.24
N THR A 91 -12.16 -23.65 -3.08
CA THR A 91 -12.34 -24.35 -1.81
C THR A 91 -12.75 -23.43 -0.66
N ILE A 92 -12.55 -22.12 -0.81
CA ILE A 92 -12.94 -21.08 0.15
C ILE A 92 -14.07 -20.24 -0.44
N ILE A 93 -15.14 -19.99 0.32
CA ILE A 93 -16.22 -19.13 -0.15
C ILE A 93 -15.67 -17.69 -0.35
N PRO A 94 -15.77 -17.10 -1.56
CA PRO A 94 -15.23 -15.78 -1.86
C PRO A 94 -16.13 -14.66 -1.31
N THR A 95 -16.28 -14.59 0.01
CA THR A 95 -16.86 -13.39 0.66
C THR A 95 -15.83 -12.25 0.63
N LEU A 96 -16.29 -11.00 0.77
CA LEU A 96 -15.42 -9.83 0.90
C LEU A 96 -14.27 -10.05 1.91
N GLU A 97 -14.60 -10.59 3.09
CA GLU A 97 -13.65 -10.83 4.16
C GLU A 97 -12.62 -11.89 3.78
N ASN A 98 -13.06 -13.05 3.28
CA ASN A 98 -12.14 -14.13 2.89
C ASN A 98 -11.23 -13.71 1.74
N MET A 99 -11.74 -12.94 0.78
CA MET A 99 -10.90 -12.40 -0.29
C MET A 99 -9.87 -11.43 0.23
N LEU A 100 -10.28 -10.46 1.07
CA LEU A 100 -9.33 -9.48 1.59
C LEU A 100 -8.29 -10.14 2.50
N ASP A 101 -8.68 -11.08 3.36
CA ASP A 101 -7.77 -11.83 4.22
C ASP A 101 -6.73 -12.61 3.42
N TYR A 102 -7.10 -13.11 2.24
CA TYR A 102 -6.20 -13.81 1.34
C TYR A 102 -5.29 -12.85 0.56
N PHE A 103 -5.83 -11.76 0.02
CA PHE A 103 -5.08 -10.82 -0.81
C PHE A 103 -4.15 -9.90 -0.01
N ALA A 104 -4.57 -9.47 1.18
CA ALA A 104 -3.86 -8.44 1.93
C ALA A 104 -2.38 -8.79 2.22
N PRO A 105 -2.02 -9.99 2.71
CA PRO A 105 -0.62 -10.35 2.92
C PRO A 105 0.20 -10.34 1.62
N ILE A 106 -0.41 -10.65 0.48
CA ILE A 106 0.29 -10.66 -0.80
C ILE A 106 0.52 -9.22 -1.28
N PHE A 107 -0.49 -8.36 -1.17
CA PHE A 107 -0.34 -6.94 -1.49
C PHE A 107 0.73 -6.28 -0.61
N TYR A 108 0.82 -6.67 0.66
CA TYR A 108 1.84 -6.20 1.58
C TYR A 108 3.25 -6.47 1.04
N GLU A 109 3.51 -7.70 0.62
CA GLU A 109 4.80 -8.10 0.05
C GLU A 109 5.10 -7.41 -1.29
N GLU A 110 4.12 -7.32 -2.20
CA GLU A 110 4.31 -6.64 -3.50
C GLU A 110 4.63 -5.15 -3.32
N ILE A 111 3.92 -4.46 -2.42
CA ILE A 111 4.19 -3.06 -2.09
C ILE A 111 5.58 -2.90 -1.44
N LYS A 112 5.93 -3.80 -0.52
CA LYS A 112 7.23 -3.78 0.17
C LYS A 112 8.40 -3.91 -0.79
N LYS A 113 8.31 -4.78 -1.81
CA LYS A 113 9.34 -4.95 -2.85
C LYS A 113 9.62 -3.66 -3.63
N ILE A 114 8.60 -2.83 -3.84
CA ILE A 114 8.73 -1.54 -4.55
C ILE A 114 9.33 -0.46 -3.63
N GLY A 115 9.23 -0.64 -2.31
CA GLY A 115 9.73 0.28 -1.28
C GLY A 115 8.64 1.06 -0.57
N GLY A 116 7.37 0.70 -0.75
CA GLY A 116 6.27 1.18 0.08
C GLY A 116 6.12 0.34 1.34
N LEU A 117 5.38 0.85 2.33
CA LEU A 117 4.98 0.07 3.50
C LEU A 117 3.47 0.17 3.66
N LEU A 118 2.78 -0.95 3.38
CA LEU A 118 1.32 -1.00 3.36
C LEU A 118 0.76 -0.86 4.78
N ILE A 119 -0.06 0.18 5.01
CA ILE A 119 -0.66 0.48 6.31
C ILE A 119 -1.95 -0.33 6.50
N LYS A 120 -2.85 -0.24 5.52
CA LYS A 120 -4.17 -0.86 5.56
C LYS A 120 -4.78 -0.97 4.15
N ILE A 121 -5.74 -1.85 4.01
CA ILE A 121 -6.60 -1.98 2.83
C ILE A 121 -8.05 -1.90 3.29
N GLU A 122 -8.83 -1.10 2.58
CA GLU A 122 -10.29 -0.99 2.68
C GLU A 122 -10.89 -1.71 1.46
N ALA A 123 -11.64 -2.80 1.66
CA ALA A 123 -12.32 -3.52 0.58
C ALA A 123 -13.83 -3.30 0.63
N SER A 124 -14.48 -3.10 -0.51
CA SER A 124 -15.93 -2.87 -0.58
C SER A 124 -16.58 -3.56 -1.78
N GLU A 125 -17.68 -4.28 -1.56
CA GLU A 125 -18.56 -4.77 -2.63
C GLU A 125 -19.61 -3.72 -3.04
N THR A 126 -19.95 -2.83 -2.10
CA THR A 126 -20.90 -1.74 -2.32
C THR A 126 -20.33 -0.44 -1.76
N PRO A 127 -20.74 0.74 -2.25
CA PRO A 127 -20.20 2.02 -1.79
C PRO A 127 -20.45 2.34 -0.31
N SER A 128 -21.35 1.60 0.36
CA SER A 128 -21.82 1.89 1.73
C SER A 128 -21.24 0.96 2.80
N ARG A 129 -20.55 -0.11 2.41
CA ARG A 129 -20.04 -1.13 3.33
C ARG A 129 -18.62 -1.49 2.94
N THR A 130 -17.73 -1.32 3.91
CA THR A 130 -16.30 -1.54 3.73
C THR A 130 -15.80 -2.43 4.85
N TYR A 131 -15.05 -3.46 4.48
CA TYR A 131 -14.24 -4.26 5.39
C TYR A 131 -12.81 -3.71 5.40
N VAL A 132 -12.17 -3.64 6.57
CA VAL A 132 -10.86 -2.98 6.73
C VAL A 132 -9.84 -3.96 7.31
N TYR A 133 -8.75 -4.18 6.58
CA TYR A 133 -7.61 -4.97 7.02
C TYR A 133 -6.44 -4.04 7.35
N SER A 134 -5.96 -4.05 8.59
CA SER A 134 -4.89 -3.16 9.07
C SER A 134 -3.65 -3.94 9.47
N PHE A 135 -2.48 -3.51 8.99
CA PHE A 135 -1.19 -4.12 9.33
C PHE A 135 -0.59 -3.55 10.61
N ARG A 136 -1.11 -2.42 11.11
CA ARG A 136 -0.61 -1.74 12.32
C ARG A 136 -0.60 -2.60 13.59
N GLY A 137 -1.36 -3.70 13.61
CA GLY A 137 -1.41 -4.65 14.73
C GLY A 137 -0.43 -5.82 14.65
N ARG A 138 0.39 -5.92 13.60
CA ARG A 138 1.36 -7.02 13.41
C ARG A 138 2.75 -6.61 13.89
N ASP A 139 3.44 -7.50 14.61
CA ASP A 139 4.82 -7.25 15.06
C ASP A 139 5.77 -7.01 13.88
N GLU A 140 5.59 -7.75 12.78
CA GLU A 140 6.35 -7.59 11.54
C GLU A 140 6.23 -6.18 10.96
N TYR A 141 5.02 -5.60 10.98
CA TYR A 141 4.79 -4.24 10.52
C TYR A 141 5.54 -3.21 11.36
N LEU A 142 5.59 -3.39 12.69
CA LEU A 142 6.32 -2.48 13.57
C LEU A 142 7.84 -2.52 13.30
N ASN A 143 8.37 -3.71 13.00
CA ASN A 143 9.76 -3.86 12.61
C ASN A 143 10.04 -3.17 11.26
N ASP A 144 9.20 -3.43 10.26
CA ASP A 144 9.31 -2.82 8.93
C ASP A 144 9.17 -1.29 9.00
N LEU A 145 8.27 -0.78 9.85
CA LEU A 145 8.12 0.65 10.08
C LEU A 145 9.40 1.27 10.67
N ASN A 146 10.01 0.61 11.66
CA ASN A 146 11.26 1.07 12.24
C ASN A 146 12.39 1.08 11.21
N GLU A 147 12.49 0.06 10.37
CA GLU A 147 13.49 0.00 9.28
C GLU A 147 13.24 1.10 8.23
N HIS A 148 11.98 1.29 7.83
CA HIS A 148 11.57 2.33 6.90
C HIS A 148 11.92 3.73 7.43
N MET A 149 11.68 3.99 8.72
CA MET A 149 12.03 5.25 9.38
C MET A 149 13.55 5.45 9.52
N ASN A 150 14.29 4.40 9.90
CA ASN A 150 15.75 4.48 10.08
C ASN A 150 16.47 4.77 8.77
N THR A 151 16.03 4.15 7.66
CA THR A 151 16.56 4.43 6.31
C THR A 151 16.37 5.91 5.96
N ALA A 152 15.15 6.43 6.18
CA ALA A 152 14.84 7.83 5.93
C ALA A 152 15.63 8.80 6.84
N LEU A 153 16.03 8.40 8.04
CA LEU A 153 16.89 9.20 8.93
C LEU A 153 18.36 9.15 8.50
N SER A 154 18.85 7.98 8.10
CA SER A 154 20.23 7.79 7.65
C SER A 154 20.54 8.62 6.40
N ASN A 155 19.63 8.66 5.43
CA ASN A 155 19.76 9.46 4.22
C ASN A 155 19.88 10.97 4.52
N ILE A 156 19.12 11.47 5.51
CA ILE A 156 19.25 12.88 5.95
C ILE A 156 20.65 13.13 6.50
N VAL A 157 21.16 12.26 7.38
CA VAL A 157 22.48 12.43 7.98
C VAL A 157 23.55 12.46 6.90
N HIS A 158 23.50 11.56 5.93
CA HIS A 158 24.44 11.54 4.80
C HIS A 158 24.41 12.86 4.01
N SER A 159 23.22 13.37 3.68
CA SER A 159 23.09 14.62 2.93
C SER A 159 23.69 15.84 3.64
N ILE A 160 23.63 15.88 4.99
CA ILE A 160 24.23 16.96 5.78
C ILE A 160 25.76 16.86 5.79
N VAL A 161 26.29 15.63 5.85
CA VAL A 161 27.74 15.39 5.83
C VAL A 161 28.33 15.75 4.47
N GLU A 162 27.67 15.41 3.36
CA GLU A 162 28.11 15.82 2.01
C GLU A 162 28.05 17.35 1.83
N GLU A 163 26.96 18.00 2.25
CA GLU A 163 26.85 19.48 2.22
C GLU A 163 27.96 20.17 3.02
N SER A 164 28.53 19.52 4.05
CA SER A 164 29.62 20.09 4.86
C SER A 164 31.02 19.76 4.35
N LEU A 165 31.16 18.80 3.44
CA LEU A 165 32.43 18.48 2.77
C LEU A 165 32.60 19.28 1.47
N ASP A 166 31.52 19.73 0.84
CA ASP A 166 31.53 20.60 -0.34
C ASP A 166 31.75 22.10 -0.01
N GLU A 167 31.89 22.45 1.28
CA GLU A 167 32.16 23.83 1.76
C GLU A 167 33.66 24.13 2.01
N GLU A 168 34.60 23.19 1.74
CA GLU A 168 36.06 23.42 1.71
C GLU A 168 36.60 23.66 0.28
#